data_AF-W1X5M5-F1
#
_entry.id   AF-W1X5M5-F1
#
_cell.length_a   1.000
_cell.length_b   1.000
_cell.length_c   1.000
_cell.angle_alpha   90.00
_cell.angle_beta   90.00
_cell.angle_gamma   90.00
#
_symmetry.space_group_name_H-M   'P 1'
#
loop_
_entity.id
_entity.type
_entity.pdbx_description
1 polymer ?
#
loop_
_entity_poly.entity_id
_entity_poly.type
_entity_poly.pdbx_seq_one_letter_code
_entity_poly.pdbx_strand_id
1 'polypeptide(L)'
;KSKDKGSSSESNKSSSKPEKTNENSNAESNEIEARSALLMEPCTGKIIYEKNADEKFAPASVTKIMTMLLTIEAVDSGKIALDDKVTCSENAKKMGGSTMLLDTGE
;
A
#
# COMPACT_ATOMS: atom_id res chain seq x y z
N LYS A 1 1.38 -27.40 69.62
CA LYS A 1 1.99 -28.70 69.25
C LYS A 1 2.56 -28.55 67.85
N SER A 2 3.88 -28.70 67.72
CA SER A 2 4.76 -28.86 66.53
C SER A 2 4.09 -28.92 65.16
N LYS A 3 4.62 -28.30 64.09
CA LYS A 3 6.03 -28.26 63.67
C LYS A 3 6.28 -26.99 62.84
N ASP A 4 7.34 -26.26 63.15
CA ASP A 4 7.86 -25.19 62.32
C ASP A 4 9.39 -25.34 62.23
N LYS A 5 9.92 -25.06 61.03
CA LYS A 5 11.32 -24.73 60.70
C LYS A 5 12.42 -25.79 60.92
N GLY A 6 12.83 -26.39 59.79
CA GLY A 6 14.21 -26.85 59.56
C GLY A 6 14.95 -25.80 58.72
N SER A 7 16.13 -25.42 59.17
CA SER A 7 17.02 -24.37 58.65
C SER A 7 18.22 -24.99 57.92
N SER A 8 18.55 -24.41 56.75
CA SER A 8 19.89 -24.07 56.21
C SER A 8 21.01 -25.12 56.04
N SER A 9 21.56 -25.17 54.82
CA SER A 9 23.00 -25.03 54.43
C SER A 9 23.18 -25.60 53.00
N GLU A 10 23.38 -24.81 51.94
CA GLU A 10 24.55 -24.06 51.47
C GLU A 10 25.33 -24.77 50.34
N SER A 11 25.74 -23.96 49.36
CA SER A 11 26.71 -24.21 48.26
C SER A 11 26.22 -25.08 47.09
N ASN A 12 26.53 -24.83 45.82
CA ASN A 12 27.36 -23.80 45.21
C ASN A 12 26.99 -23.61 43.72
N LYS A 13 27.18 -22.37 43.28
CA LYS A 13 27.16 -21.80 41.94
C LYS A 13 27.83 -22.68 40.86
N SER A 14 27.10 -22.99 39.79
CA SER A 14 27.69 -23.03 38.44
C SER A 14 26.62 -22.68 37.40
N SER A 15 26.74 -21.46 36.92
CA SER A 15 25.98 -20.85 35.84
C SER A 15 26.50 -21.35 34.49
N SER A 16 25.66 -22.02 33.70
CA SER A 16 25.85 -22.14 32.26
C SER A 16 24.49 -21.97 31.57
N LYS A 17 24.10 -20.70 31.40
CA LYS A 17 22.99 -20.28 30.55
C LYS A 17 23.43 -20.55 29.09
N PRO A 18 22.63 -21.23 28.25
CA PRO A 18 23.00 -21.41 26.85
C PRO A 18 22.99 -20.02 26.19
N GLU A 19 24.11 -19.72 25.53
CA GLU A 19 24.34 -18.53 24.74
C GLU A 19 23.21 -18.39 23.70
N LYS A 20 22.43 -17.31 23.80
CA LYS A 20 21.66 -16.84 22.66
C LYS A 20 22.67 -16.24 21.70
N THR A 21 22.92 -16.93 20.60
CA THR A 21 23.59 -16.38 19.42
C THR A 21 22.81 -15.13 19.00
N ASN A 22 23.35 -13.97 19.34
CA ASN A 22 22.89 -12.69 18.81
C ASN A 22 23.38 -12.62 17.36
N GLU A 23 22.63 -13.26 16.48
CA GLU A 23 22.66 -12.89 15.07
C GLU A 23 21.90 -11.56 14.97
N ASN A 24 22.64 -10.46 15.09
CA ASN A 24 22.19 -9.16 14.61
C ASN A 24 22.14 -9.23 13.08
N SER A 25 21.14 -9.93 12.54
CA SER A 25 20.63 -9.65 11.21
C SER A 25 19.69 -8.45 11.36
N ASN A 26 20.28 -7.26 11.42
CA ASN A 26 19.52 -6.06 11.07
C ASN A 26 19.31 -6.10 9.55
N ALA A 27 18.47 -7.03 9.12
CA ALA A 27 17.85 -6.98 7.81
C ALA A 27 16.95 -5.76 7.88
N GLU A 28 17.42 -4.66 7.28
CA GLU A 28 16.65 -3.43 7.06
C GLU A 28 15.20 -3.83 6.73
N SER A 29 14.30 -3.59 7.68
CA SER A 29 12.89 -3.93 7.50
C SER A 29 12.37 -3.03 6.39
N ASN A 30 12.23 -3.60 5.18
CA ASN A 30 11.57 -2.96 4.04
C ASN A 30 10.05 -2.87 4.28
N GLU A 31 9.64 -2.43 5.47
CA GLU A 31 8.25 -2.25 5.84
C GLU A 31 7.81 -0.85 5.47
N ILE A 32 6.92 -0.77 4.49
CA ILE A 32 6.30 0.48 4.06
C ILE A 32 5.11 0.77 4.98
N GLU A 33 5.04 2.01 5.47
CA GLU A 33 3.89 2.54 6.21
C GLU A 33 2.71 2.83 5.26
N ALA A 34 2.07 1.77 4.78
CA ALA A 34 0.87 1.82 3.95
C ALA A 34 -0.04 0.64 4.30
N ARG A 35 -1.35 0.78 4.05
CA ARG A 35 -2.32 -0.33 4.21
C ARG A 35 -2.11 -1.43 3.18
N SER A 36 -1.75 -1.04 1.96
CA SER A 36 -1.42 -1.92 0.84
C SER A 36 -0.35 -1.26 -0.02
N ALA A 37 0.49 -2.08 -0.66
CA ALA A 37 1.54 -1.63 -1.57
C ALA A 37 1.89 -2.73 -2.58
N LEU A 38 2.28 -2.32 -3.78
CA LEU A 38 2.75 -3.20 -4.85
C LEU A 38 3.88 -2.51 -5.60
N LEU A 39 5.02 -3.21 -5.74
CA LEU A 39 6.13 -2.80 -6.59
C LEU A 39 6.34 -3.86 -7.66
N MET A 40 6.25 -3.43 -8.92
CA MET A 40 6.34 -4.31 -10.08
C MET A 40 7.35 -3.74 -11.07
N GLU A 41 8.18 -4.62 -11.64
CA GLU A 41 9.02 -4.29 -12.78
C GLU A 41 8.12 -4.21 -14.05
N PRO A 42 8.12 -3.09 -14.78
CA PRO A 42 7.11 -2.80 -15.78
C PRO A 42 7.17 -3.67 -17.04
N CYS A 43 8.34 -4.18 -17.45
CA CYS A 43 8.49 -4.92 -18.71
C CYS A 43 8.16 -6.42 -18.58
N THR A 44 8.58 -7.04 -17.48
CA THR A 44 8.41 -8.46 -17.19
C THR A 44 7.18 -8.73 -16.32
N GLY A 45 6.64 -7.71 -15.66
CA GLY A 45 5.57 -7.85 -14.67
C GLY A 45 6.02 -8.50 -13.38
N LYS A 46 7.33 -8.67 -13.16
CA LYS A 46 7.86 -9.29 -11.94
C LYS A 46 7.52 -8.44 -10.73
N ILE A 47 6.78 -9.02 -9.78
CA ILE A 47 6.52 -8.41 -8.47
C ILE A 47 7.82 -8.45 -7.66
N ILE A 48 8.29 -7.28 -7.23
CA ILE A 48 9.49 -7.10 -6.40
C ILE A 48 9.09 -7.04 -4.92
N TYR A 49 7.93 -6.46 -4.63
CA TYR A 49 7.39 -6.32 -3.28
C TYR A 49 5.86 -6.23 -3.33
N GLU A 50 5.19 -6.82 -2.35
CA GLU A 50 3.74 -6.72 -2.18
C GLU A 50 3.37 -6.70 -0.69
N LYS A 51 2.29 -5.99 -0.38
CA LYS A 51 1.66 -5.93 0.94
C LYS A 51 0.16 -5.79 0.72
N ASN A 52 -0.63 -6.80 1.11
CA ASN A 52 -2.09 -6.80 0.95
C ASN A 52 -2.56 -6.39 -0.46
N ALA A 53 -1.90 -6.91 -1.51
CA ALA A 53 -2.10 -6.43 -2.89
C ALA A 53 -3.50 -6.74 -3.45
N ASP A 54 -4.10 -7.86 -3.04
CA ASP A 54 -5.43 -8.30 -3.51
C ASP A 54 -6.59 -7.88 -2.58
N GLU A 55 -6.30 -7.16 -1.50
CA GLU A 55 -7.33 -6.65 -0.60
C GLU A 55 -8.12 -5.53 -1.30
N LYS A 56 -9.44 -5.54 -1.15
CA LYS A 56 -10.32 -4.59 -1.83
C LYS A 56 -10.38 -3.27 -1.07
N PHE A 57 -10.02 -2.17 -1.75
CA PHE A 57 -10.11 -0.82 -1.23
C PHE A 57 -10.95 0.09 -2.14
N ALA A 58 -11.47 1.18 -1.58
CA ALA A 58 -12.03 2.25 -2.38
C ALA A 58 -10.89 2.96 -3.14
N PRO A 59 -10.89 3.00 -4.48
CA PRO A 59 -9.78 3.53 -5.27
C PRO A 59 -9.66 5.07 -5.24
N ALA A 60 -10.68 5.79 -4.74
CA ALA A 60 -10.74 7.25 -4.75
C ALA A 60 -10.38 7.80 -6.15
N SER A 61 -9.51 8.83 -6.23
CA SER A 61 -9.09 9.42 -7.51
C SER A 61 -8.26 8.49 -8.40
N VAL A 62 -7.74 7.36 -7.91
CA VAL A 62 -7.04 6.35 -8.75
C VAL A 62 -7.98 5.79 -9.83
N THR A 63 -9.30 5.84 -9.60
CA THR A 63 -10.33 5.53 -10.62
C THR A 63 -10.10 6.28 -11.95
N LYS A 64 -9.52 7.49 -11.90
CA LYS A 64 -9.25 8.30 -13.10
C LYS A 64 -8.20 7.66 -14.03
N ILE A 65 -7.38 6.73 -13.55
CA ILE A 65 -6.46 5.96 -14.40
C ILE A 65 -7.25 5.13 -15.42
N MET A 66 -8.34 4.48 -14.99
CA MET A 66 -9.21 3.73 -15.90
C MET A 66 -9.90 4.66 -16.91
N THR A 67 -10.37 5.83 -16.48
CA THR A 67 -10.97 6.82 -17.37
C THR A 67 -9.97 7.29 -18.44
N MET A 68 -8.73 7.55 -18.05
CA MET A 68 -7.66 7.94 -18.97
C MET A 68 -7.32 6.82 -19.95
N LEU A 69 -7.19 5.58 -19.48
CA LEU A 69 -6.91 4.41 -20.32
C LEU A 69 -7.95 4.29 -21.44
N LEU A 70 -9.24 4.27 -21.10
CA LEU A 70 -10.32 4.17 -22.08
C LEU A 70 -10.34 5.33 -23.08
N THR A 71 -9.99 6.54 -22.62
CA THR A 71 -9.92 7.72 -23.48
C THR A 71 -8.79 7.59 -24.50
N ILE A 72 -7.60 7.15 -24.07
CA ILE A 72 -6.44 6.96 -24.95
C ILE A 72 -6.71 5.80 -25.93
N GLU A 73 -7.32 4.69 -25.49
CA GLU A 73 -7.72 3.61 -26.41
C GLU A 73 -8.71 4.09 -27.48
N ALA A 74 -9.63 5.00 -27.14
CA ALA A 74 -10.54 5.60 -28.09
C ALA A 74 -9.81 6.50 -29.11
N VAL A 75 -8.77 7.21 -28.67
CA VAL A 75 -7.88 7.99 -29.54
C VAL A 75 -7.06 7.07 -30.46
N ASP A 76 -6.40 6.06 -29.91
CA ASP A 76 -5.55 5.12 -30.67
C ASP A 76 -6.35 4.31 -31.70
N SER A 77 -7.61 4.00 -31.39
CA SER A 77 -8.53 3.34 -32.32
C SER A 77 -9.20 4.29 -33.33
N GLY A 78 -8.93 5.60 -33.25
CA GLY A 78 -9.47 6.62 -34.15
C GLY A 78 -10.96 6.91 -33.97
N LYS A 79 -11.56 6.54 -32.82
CA LYS A 79 -12.96 6.86 -32.50
C LYS A 79 -13.15 8.33 -32.15
N ILE A 80 -12.13 8.94 -31.56
CA ILE A 80 -12.01 10.37 -31.24
C ILE A 80 -10.59 10.82 -31.57
N ALA A 81 -10.38 12.12 -31.70
CA ALA A 81 -9.07 12.75 -31.86
C ALA A 81 -8.73 13.61 -30.64
N LEU A 82 -7.44 13.86 -30.39
CA LEU A 82 -6.99 14.69 -29.26
C LEU A 82 -7.41 16.16 -29.39
N ASP A 83 -7.60 16.63 -30.62
CA ASP A 83 -8.02 17.98 -30.96
C ASP A 83 -9.55 18.12 -31.13
N ASP A 84 -10.30 17.02 -30.91
CA ASP A 84 -11.76 17.07 -30.91
C ASP A 84 -12.26 18.07 -29.87
N LYS A 85 -13.19 18.92 -30.30
CA LYS A 85 -13.89 19.83 -29.41
C LYS A 85 -14.98 19.06 -28.68
N VAL A 86 -14.86 19.01 -27.35
CA VAL A 86 -15.86 18.43 -26.45
C VAL A 86 -16.58 19.54 -25.73
N THR A 87 -17.90 19.62 -25.90
CA THR A 87 -18.73 20.63 -25.23
C THR A 87 -19.01 20.24 -23.79
N CYS A 88 -18.77 21.16 -22.85
CA CYS A 88 -19.07 20.99 -21.44
C CYS A 88 -20.58 20.90 -21.19
N SER A 89 -21.02 19.77 -20.66
CA SER A 89 -22.43 19.55 -20.29
C SER A 89 -22.78 20.22 -18.97
N GLU A 90 -24.07 20.49 -18.76
CA GLU A 90 -24.57 21.00 -17.46
C GLU A 90 -24.25 20.02 -16.30
N ASN A 91 -24.26 18.72 -16.58
CA ASN A 91 -23.86 17.71 -15.61
C ASN A 91 -22.38 17.82 -15.23
N ALA A 92 -21.50 18.02 -16.21
CA ALA A 92 -20.07 18.20 -15.97
C ALA A 92 -19.79 19.43 -15.10
N LYS A 93 -20.46 20.57 -15.39
CA LYS A 93 -20.36 21.80 -14.58
C LYS A 93 -20.80 21.60 -13.12
N LYS A 94 -21.83 20.77 -12.89
CA LYS A 94 -22.35 20.48 -11.54
C LYS A 94 -21.45 19.57 -10.71
N MET A 95 -20.45 18.92 -11.30
CA MET A 95 -19.55 18.03 -10.57
C MET A 95 -18.65 18.82 -9.61
N GLY A 96 -18.60 18.39 -8.35
CA GLY A 96 -17.75 18.99 -7.31
C GLY A 96 -16.35 18.38 -7.23
N GLY A 97 -15.56 18.83 -6.25
CA GLY A 97 -14.18 18.39 -6.04
C GLY A 97 -13.17 19.28 -6.77
N SER A 98 -12.07 18.69 -7.26
CA SER A 98 -11.09 19.41 -8.09
C SER A 98 -11.69 19.70 -9.47
N THR A 99 -11.68 20.98 -9.88
CA THR A 99 -12.37 21.45 -11.09
C THR A 99 -11.47 22.37 -11.91
N MET A 100 -11.75 22.45 -13.22
CA MET A 100 -11.16 23.41 -14.17
C MET A 100 -12.02 24.68 -14.34
N LEU A 101 -13.14 24.81 -13.62
CA LEU A 101 -14.05 25.96 -13.66
C LEU A 101 -14.73 26.20 -15.04
N LEU A 102 -15.04 25.12 -15.75
CA LEU A 102 -15.71 25.17 -17.06
C LEU A 102 -17.17 25.65 -16.95
N ASP A 103 -17.62 26.41 -17.96
CA ASP A 103 -19.01 26.80 -18.12
C ASP A 103 -19.79 25.84 -19.04
N THR A 104 -21.12 25.78 -18.87
CA THR A 104 -21.97 24.95 -19.74
C THR A 104 -21.93 25.49 -21.16
N GLY A 105 -21.60 24.63 -22.13
CA GLY A 105 -21.54 25.00 -23.55
C GLY A 105 -20.18 25.51 -24.02
N GLU A 106 -19.22 25.70 -23.11
CA GLU A 106 -17.80 25.87 -23.46
C GLU A 106 -17.24 24.62 -24.15
#